data_AF-A0A8D9AIG5-F1
#
_entry.id   AF-A0A8D9AIG5-F1
#
_cell.length_a   1.000
_cell.length_b   1.000
_cell.length_c   1.000
_cell.angle_alpha   90.00
_cell.angle_beta   90.00
_cell.angle_gamma   90.00
#
_symmetry.space_group_name_H-M   'P 1'
#
loop_
_entity.id
_entity.type
_entity.pdbx_description
1 polymer ?
#
loop_
_entity_poly.entity_id
_entity_poly.type
_entity_poly.pdbx_seq_one_letter_code
_entity_poly.pdbx_strand_id
1 'polypeptide(L)'
;MWSQVNFCCVYLIYSCSYTVFVTILYITNFLFTYSSFLYSTSNVNFTHVTFDYIVVGSGSGGSILVHELLQDNTRNHSILLLEAGPMSYSLLNLPMLAPLLQRTPYDWAFETVPQKDACWGLQNQISKWPRGKILGGSSRLNYMVYLRGHKNDFDSSWPSSWTFSDFNQFSSVSYKPIDPFSLLSHHLVPDNQWVDLNQGNVTGYMNTPLTRSEGLRSCCDHYIDLENERLTVLTEAFVTKVLFEGNTAVGVEYEVHGSQYRASGNTVVLSAGAVMSPHILLHSGIGARDQLKQHKIPVLVDSPGVGQNLQDHIGVGVDNVAINITFVSPYEVLNWRNSWDFITKREGLWTFGGVELVSLLKTDPSLPVPDIQFMIAPMGISIDAGTGFRHSMGFKPEVWDSYFQTLDGSGGSVFSILVVLLHPRSKGDIRLTSSDPHDPPRIDPRYLTDRRDVETLIKGIGLVKDLLRSNPRLRALNATLRASSLIPGCESHPVDSHSYWECYVRTLSVTSYHPVGTCAMGTVVDSHLQVKGVQNLYIGDASVFPTMPSANTQALTILAGHKLGRHLKYLAYARSVSCPRRFIWSAQCCLLED
;
A
#
# COMPACT_ATOMS: atom_id res chain seq x y z
N MET A 1 24.09 5.76 46.58
CA MET A 1 24.53 7.04 45.99
C MET A 1 25.24 6.86 44.64
N TRP A 2 26.32 6.08 44.55
CA TRP A 2 27.04 5.87 43.27
C TRP A 2 26.21 5.25 42.13
N SER A 3 25.25 4.36 42.43
CA SER A 3 24.34 3.79 41.41
C SER A 3 23.29 4.77 40.88
N GLN A 4 22.78 5.67 41.72
CA GLN A 4 21.80 6.70 41.34
C GLN A 4 22.45 7.84 40.55
N VAL A 5 23.68 8.23 40.89
CA VAL A 5 24.43 9.25 40.14
C VAL A 5 24.74 8.76 38.72
N ASN A 6 25.15 7.49 38.56
CA ASN A 6 25.35 6.89 37.23
C ASN A 6 24.05 6.80 36.44
N PHE A 7 22.93 6.43 37.06
CA PHE A 7 21.63 6.40 36.38
C PHE A 7 21.19 7.79 35.91
N CYS A 8 21.29 8.81 36.74
CA CYS A 8 20.96 10.18 36.36
C CYS A 8 21.88 10.72 35.25
N CYS A 9 23.19 10.44 35.30
CA CYS A 9 24.12 10.85 34.25
C CYS A 9 23.82 10.16 32.92
N VAL A 10 23.56 8.85 32.92
CA VAL A 10 23.19 8.09 31.71
C VAL A 10 21.86 8.61 31.16
N TYR A 11 20.86 8.84 32.01
CA TYR A 11 19.57 9.39 31.62
C TYR A 11 19.70 10.80 31.03
N LEU A 12 20.51 11.67 31.64
CA LEU A 12 20.78 13.02 31.12
C LEU A 12 21.49 12.99 29.77
N ILE A 13 22.51 12.16 29.62
CA ILE A 13 23.22 11.98 28.34
C ILE A 13 22.25 11.50 27.27
N TYR A 14 21.41 10.50 27.60
CA TYR A 14 20.41 9.95 26.70
C TYR A 14 19.32 10.96 26.34
N SER A 15 18.82 11.72 27.32
CA SER A 15 17.82 12.78 27.09
C SER A 15 18.39 13.91 26.24
N CYS A 16 19.64 14.33 26.49
CA CYS A 16 20.31 15.34 25.69
C CYS A 16 20.57 14.86 24.26
N SER A 17 21.08 13.62 24.08
CA SER A 17 21.32 13.06 22.75
C SER A 17 20.03 12.88 21.97
N TYR A 18 18.96 12.42 22.61
CA TYR A 18 17.62 12.36 22.03
C TYR A 18 17.12 13.75 21.62
N THR A 19 17.24 14.75 22.50
CA THR A 19 16.80 16.12 22.21
C THR A 19 17.57 16.72 21.04
N VAL A 20 18.90 16.55 21.00
CA VAL A 20 19.74 17.02 19.89
C VAL A 20 19.37 16.30 18.60
N PHE A 21 19.21 14.98 18.63
CA PHE A 21 18.79 14.21 17.46
C PHE A 21 17.44 14.69 16.92
N VAL A 22 16.42 14.78 17.78
CA VAL A 22 15.09 15.28 17.41
C VAL A 22 15.17 16.70 16.86
N THR A 23 15.97 17.59 17.47
CA THR A 23 16.16 18.96 16.98
C THR A 23 16.79 18.98 15.59
N ILE A 24 17.83 18.17 15.35
CA ILE A 24 18.43 18.03 14.02
C ILE A 24 17.40 17.52 13.03
N LEU A 25 16.61 16.50 13.38
CA LEU A 25 15.54 15.99 12.51
C LEU A 25 14.53 17.08 12.15
N TYR A 26 14.08 17.88 13.13
CA TYR A 26 13.17 18.99 12.89
C TYR A 26 13.79 20.07 12.01
N ILE A 27 15.05 20.45 12.24
CA ILE A 27 15.75 21.45 11.43
C ILE A 27 15.94 20.92 10.00
N THR A 28 16.39 19.68 9.83
CA THR A 28 16.58 19.08 8.50
C THR A 28 15.24 18.97 7.76
N ASN A 29 14.18 18.54 8.44
CA ASN A 29 12.84 18.49 7.85
C ASN A 29 12.36 19.90 7.47
N PHE A 30 12.52 20.89 8.35
CA PHE A 30 12.16 22.28 8.06
C PHE A 30 12.92 22.85 6.86
N LEU A 31 14.25 22.69 6.81
CA LEU A 31 15.07 23.15 5.70
C LEU A 31 14.70 22.45 4.39
N PHE A 32 14.42 21.15 4.44
CA PHE A 32 13.99 20.39 3.27
C PHE A 32 12.60 20.84 2.78
N THR A 33 11.63 20.97 3.67
CA THR A 33 10.29 21.49 3.34
C THR A 33 10.38 22.90 2.77
N TYR A 34 11.18 23.78 3.36
CA TYR A 34 11.37 25.15 2.87
C TYR A 34 12.01 25.17 1.48
N SER A 35 13.04 24.34 1.25
CA SER A 35 13.66 24.19 -0.06
C SER A 35 12.65 23.66 -1.10
N SER A 36 11.91 22.60 -0.77
CA SER A 36 10.87 22.02 -1.63
C SER A 36 9.81 23.06 -2.01
N PHE A 37 9.38 23.86 -1.03
CA PHE A 37 8.44 24.96 -1.25
C PHE A 37 9.01 25.97 -2.27
N LEU A 38 10.25 26.43 -2.09
CA LEU A 38 10.87 27.37 -3.05
C LEU A 38 10.99 26.77 -4.46
N TYR A 39 11.42 25.52 -4.58
CA TYR A 39 11.50 24.83 -5.88
C TYR A 39 10.13 24.72 -6.54
N SER A 40 9.12 24.27 -5.80
CA SER A 40 7.76 24.09 -6.31
C SER A 40 7.13 25.38 -6.85
N THR A 41 7.52 26.56 -6.36
CA THR A 41 6.96 27.85 -6.82
C THR A 41 7.60 28.40 -8.10
N SER A 42 8.77 27.92 -8.49
CA SER A 42 9.59 28.55 -9.54
C SER A 42 9.24 28.13 -10.98
N ASN A 43 8.58 26.99 -11.18
CA ASN A 43 8.31 26.40 -12.52
C ASN A 43 6.93 25.70 -12.60
N VAL A 44 5.85 26.41 -12.29
CA VAL A 44 4.49 25.85 -12.20
C VAL A 44 3.63 26.04 -13.44
N ASN A 45 4.01 26.93 -14.36
CA ASN A 45 3.16 27.32 -15.48
C ASN A 45 3.63 26.66 -16.79
N PHE A 46 2.79 25.76 -17.32
CA PHE A 46 3.04 25.05 -18.57
C PHE A 46 2.06 25.40 -19.69
N THR A 47 1.41 26.57 -19.65
CA THR A 47 0.38 26.96 -20.64
C THR A 47 0.83 26.91 -22.10
N HIS A 48 2.14 27.03 -22.36
CA HIS A 48 2.72 27.02 -23.71
C HIS A 48 3.60 25.78 -23.98
N VAL A 49 3.56 24.78 -23.11
CA VAL A 49 4.34 23.54 -23.24
C VAL A 49 3.35 22.39 -23.43
N THR A 50 3.61 21.55 -24.42
CA THR A 50 2.87 20.31 -24.64
C THR A 50 3.79 19.13 -24.39
N PHE A 51 3.42 18.28 -23.45
CA PHE A 51 4.18 17.08 -23.10
C PHE A 51 3.73 15.87 -23.93
N ASP A 52 4.62 14.92 -24.19
CA ASP A 52 4.19 13.65 -24.80
C ASP A 52 3.40 12.80 -23.81
N TYR A 53 3.83 12.82 -22.54
CA TYR A 53 3.18 12.11 -21.45
C TYR A 53 2.98 13.03 -20.24
N ILE A 54 1.77 13.03 -19.68
CA ILE A 54 1.49 13.56 -18.35
C ILE A 54 1.16 12.37 -17.46
N VAL A 55 1.93 12.19 -16.39
CA VAL A 55 1.73 11.14 -15.38
C VAL A 55 1.26 11.80 -14.09
N VAL A 56 0.08 11.40 -13.63
CA VAL A 56 -0.56 11.94 -12.42
C VAL A 56 -0.38 10.95 -11.28
N GLY A 57 0.48 11.28 -10.33
CA GLY A 57 0.82 10.45 -9.18
C GLY A 57 2.10 9.65 -9.41
N SER A 58 3.03 9.78 -8.47
CA SER A 58 4.32 9.07 -8.45
C SER A 58 4.28 7.84 -7.53
N GLY A 59 3.11 7.20 -7.43
CA GLY A 59 2.96 5.97 -6.67
C GLY A 59 3.74 4.80 -7.25
N SER A 60 3.56 3.60 -6.69
CA SER A 60 4.31 2.42 -7.12
C SER A 60 4.22 2.11 -8.61
N GLY A 61 3.06 2.31 -9.23
CA GLY A 61 2.88 2.09 -10.67
C GLY A 61 3.42 3.24 -11.51
N GLY A 62 3.09 4.49 -11.15
CA GLY A 62 3.49 5.70 -11.86
C GLY A 62 5.00 5.88 -11.93
N SER A 63 5.72 5.63 -10.84
CA SER A 63 7.19 5.73 -10.85
C SER A 63 7.86 4.69 -11.76
N ILE A 64 7.34 3.46 -11.76
CA ILE A 64 7.83 2.41 -12.65
C ILE A 64 7.47 2.70 -14.11
N LEU A 65 6.29 3.24 -14.38
CA LEU A 65 5.90 3.68 -15.71
C LEU A 65 6.83 4.80 -16.22
N VAL A 66 7.12 5.81 -15.41
CA VAL A 66 8.06 6.89 -15.78
C VAL A 66 9.44 6.30 -16.06
N HIS A 67 9.93 5.41 -15.19
CA HIS A 67 11.19 4.69 -15.44
C HIS A 67 11.17 3.98 -16.80
N GLU A 68 10.12 3.22 -17.12
CA GLU A 68 9.99 2.51 -18.38
C GLU A 68 10.01 3.43 -19.61
N LEU A 69 9.35 4.59 -19.52
CA LEU A 69 9.33 5.59 -20.59
C LEU A 69 10.72 6.22 -20.77
N LEU A 70 11.41 6.56 -19.67
CA LEU A 70 12.77 7.08 -19.73
C LEU A 70 13.77 6.07 -20.32
N GLN A 71 13.54 4.76 -20.20
CA GLN A 71 14.37 3.77 -20.89
C GLN A 71 14.18 3.75 -22.42
N ASP A 72 13.12 4.37 -22.97
CA ASP A 72 12.96 4.52 -24.43
C ASP A 72 13.83 5.65 -24.96
N ASN A 73 15.03 5.27 -25.43
CA ASN A 73 15.98 6.18 -26.08
C ASN A 73 15.75 6.29 -27.60
N THR A 74 14.71 5.66 -28.16
CA THR A 74 14.44 5.72 -29.61
C THR A 74 13.81 7.05 -30.05
N ARG A 75 13.24 7.81 -29.11
CA ARG A 75 12.58 9.10 -29.34
C ARG A 75 12.89 10.08 -28.21
N ASN A 76 13.15 11.34 -28.57
CA ASN A 76 13.23 12.43 -27.61
C ASN A 76 11.81 12.89 -27.23
N HIS A 77 11.22 12.25 -26.23
CA HIS A 77 9.88 12.53 -25.75
C HIS A 77 9.92 13.22 -24.38
N SER A 78 8.93 14.04 -24.10
CA SER A 78 8.83 14.83 -22.86
C SER A 78 7.80 14.23 -21.88
N ILE A 79 8.14 14.21 -20.60
CA ILE A 79 7.32 13.65 -19.52
C ILE A 79 7.10 14.72 -18.45
N LEU A 80 5.85 15.00 -18.10
CA LEU A 80 5.47 15.74 -16.91
C LEU A 80 4.96 14.77 -15.85
N LEU A 81 5.61 14.71 -14.69
CA LEU A 81 5.16 13.96 -13.51
C LEU A 81 4.60 14.93 -12.48
N LEU A 82 3.31 14.80 -12.17
CA LEU A 82 2.62 15.60 -11.15
C LEU A 82 2.39 14.75 -9.90
N GLU A 83 2.88 15.20 -8.75
CA GLU A 83 2.70 14.55 -7.45
C GLU A 83 2.07 15.52 -6.45
N ALA A 84 1.01 15.11 -5.77
CA ALA A 84 0.30 15.96 -4.82
C ALA A 84 1.06 16.15 -3.50
N GLY A 85 1.93 15.20 -3.16
CA GLY A 85 2.84 15.29 -2.02
C GLY A 85 4.14 16.03 -2.31
N PRO A 86 4.93 16.30 -1.26
CA PRO A 86 6.24 16.90 -1.40
C PRO A 86 7.28 15.89 -1.94
N MET A 87 8.49 16.38 -2.21
CA MET A 87 9.66 15.54 -2.45
C MET A 87 9.96 14.65 -1.24
N SER A 88 10.61 13.51 -1.46
CA SER A 88 11.10 12.64 -0.39
C SER A 88 12.54 12.99 0.02
N TYR A 89 12.91 12.70 1.27
CA TYR A 89 14.28 12.85 1.76
C TYR A 89 14.76 11.58 2.47
N SER A 90 16.08 11.41 2.55
CA SER A 90 16.72 10.13 2.88
C SER A 90 16.36 9.53 4.24
N LEU A 91 15.97 10.34 5.23
CA LEU A 91 15.58 9.83 6.54
C LEU A 91 14.30 8.99 6.47
N LEU A 92 13.37 9.34 5.57
CA LEU A 92 12.12 8.60 5.37
C LEU A 92 12.35 7.19 4.82
N ASN A 93 13.57 6.90 4.35
CA ASN A 93 13.95 5.55 3.93
C ASN A 93 14.23 4.61 5.10
N LEU A 94 14.31 5.08 6.35
CA LEU A 94 14.48 4.21 7.51
C LEU A 94 13.21 3.38 7.73
N PRO A 95 13.26 2.05 7.55
CA PRO A 95 12.08 1.18 7.68
C PRO A 95 11.27 1.38 8.96
N MET A 96 11.95 1.51 10.10
CA MET A 96 11.31 1.63 11.42
C MET A 96 10.48 2.90 11.61
N LEU A 97 10.69 3.93 10.79
CA LEU A 97 9.93 5.18 10.89
C LEU A 97 8.58 5.13 10.18
N ALA A 98 8.28 4.07 9.41
CA ALA A 98 7.07 4.00 8.59
C ALA A 98 5.76 4.28 9.35
N PRO A 99 5.52 3.75 10.57
CA PRO A 99 4.31 4.06 11.33
C PRO A 99 4.17 5.55 11.69
N LEU A 100 5.30 6.26 11.87
CA LEU A 100 5.32 7.67 12.26
C LEU A 100 4.97 8.62 11.11
N LEU A 101 4.92 8.12 9.86
CA LEU A 101 4.54 8.91 8.70
C LEU A 101 3.02 9.03 8.54
N GLN A 102 2.25 8.17 9.20
CA GLN A 102 0.80 8.20 9.14
C GLN A 102 0.26 9.47 9.78
N ARG A 103 -0.78 10.07 9.18
CA ARG A 103 -1.42 11.34 9.61
C ARG A 103 -0.49 12.56 9.62
N THR A 104 0.64 12.48 8.93
CA THR A 104 1.52 13.61 8.65
C THR A 104 1.19 14.20 7.27
N PRO A 105 1.82 15.31 6.84
CA PRO A 105 1.67 15.81 5.47
C PRO A 105 2.07 14.82 4.36
N TYR A 106 2.80 13.74 4.70
CA TYR A 106 3.20 12.68 3.78
C TYR A 106 2.13 11.59 3.60
N ASP A 107 0.98 11.74 4.26
CA ASP A 107 -0.14 10.81 4.25
C ASP A 107 -1.42 11.53 3.81
N TRP A 108 -2.18 10.92 2.90
CA TRP A 108 -3.52 11.38 2.58
C TRP A 108 -4.49 11.25 3.76
N ALA A 109 -4.19 10.37 4.72
CA ALA A 109 -4.95 10.16 5.95
C ALA A 109 -6.44 9.93 5.69
N PHE A 110 -6.76 9.11 4.68
CA PHE A 110 -8.14 8.80 4.34
C PHE A 110 -8.85 8.09 5.49
N GLU A 111 -10.17 8.26 5.53
CA GLU A 111 -11.04 7.61 6.50
C GLU A 111 -12.22 6.97 5.77
N THR A 112 -12.63 5.78 6.20
CA THR A 112 -13.86 5.17 5.70
C THR A 112 -15.08 5.83 6.30
N VAL A 113 -16.25 5.61 5.71
CA VAL A 113 -17.51 5.76 6.45
C VAL A 113 -17.56 4.77 7.63
N PRO A 114 -18.43 4.99 8.63
CA PRO A 114 -18.67 4.01 9.69
C PRO A 114 -19.03 2.64 9.11
N GLN A 115 -18.34 1.60 9.58
CA GLN A 115 -18.50 0.23 9.11
C GLN A 115 -19.50 -0.51 10.00
N LYS A 116 -20.67 -0.84 9.44
CA LYS A 116 -21.75 -1.48 10.19
C LYS A 116 -21.38 -2.88 10.70
N ASP A 117 -20.65 -3.64 9.89
CA ASP A 117 -20.42 -5.08 10.09
C ASP A 117 -18.96 -5.39 10.48
N ALA A 118 -18.12 -4.38 10.68
CA ALA A 118 -16.70 -4.53 11.00
C ALA A 118 -16.19 -3.34 11.84
N CYS A 119 -14.96 -3.42 12.30
CA CYS A 119 -14.26 -2.33 12.99
C CYS A 119 -15.00 -1.81 14.24
N TRP A 120 -15.80 -2.62 14.92
CA TRP A 120 -16.61 -2.16 16.07
C TRP A 120 -15.78 -1.61 17.22
N GLY A 121 -14.53 -2.05 17.35
CA GLY A 121 -13.57 -1.57 18.33
C GLY A 121 -12.84 -0.29 17.94
N LEU A 122 -13.04 0.23 16.73
CA LEU A 122 -12.47 1.50 16.27
C LEU A 122 -13.38 2.68 16.61
N GLN A 123 -12.80 3.85 16.80
CA GLN A 123 -13.51 5.10 17.07
C GLN A 123 -14.53 5.37 15.96
N ASN A 124 -15.80 5.52 16.35
CA ASN A 124 -16.93 5.70 15.45
C ASN A 124 -17.09 4.61 14.36
N GLN A 125 -16.48 3.43 14.55
CA GLN A 125 -16.44 2.35 13.55
C GLN A 125 -15.78 2.78 12.22
N ILE A 126 -14.90 3.79 12.28
CA ILE A 126 -14.21 4.33 11.12
C ILE A 126 -12.82 3.69 11.03
N SER A 127 -12.52 3.07 9.89
CA SER A 127 -11.18 2.56 9.60
C SER A 127 -10.31 3.69 9.06
N LYS A 128 -9.09 3.79 9.59
CA LYS A 128 -8.06 4.74 9.11
C LYS A 128 -7.30 4.12 7.96
N TRP A 129 -7.17 4.84 6.84
CA TRP A 129 -6.54 4.40 5.59
C TRP A 129 -5.36 5.32 5.24
N PRO A 130 -4.18 5.11 5.86
CA PRO A 130 -2.98 5.85 5.48
C PRO A 130 -2.61 5.49 4.03
N ARG A 131 -2.39 6.49 3.17
CA ARG A 131 -1.90 6.36 1.77
C ARG A 131 -0.80 7.39 1.57
N GLY A 132 0.32 6.99 0.98
CA GLY A 132 1.42 7.92 0.73
C GLY A 132 1.02 9.09 -0.16
N LYS A 133 1.21 10.31 0.35
CA LYS A 133 1.12 11.60 -0.33
C LYS A 133 2.53 12.22 -0.35
N ILE A 134 3.39 11.66 -1.18
CA ILE A 134 4.82 12.00 -1.27
C ILE A 134 5.38 11.41 -2.57
N LEU A 135 6.47 11.96 -3.11
CA LEU A 135 7.19 11.31 -4.22
C LEU A 135 7.51 9.83 -3.89
N GLY A 136 7.01 8.90 -4.70
CA GLY A 136 7.06 7.45 -4.45
C GLY A 136 5.75 6.85 -3.88
N GLY A 137 4.81 7.70 -3.48
CA GLY A 137 3.50 7.37 -2.94
C GLY A 137 3.55 6.36 -1.80
N SER A 138 2.63 5.39 -1.82
CA SER A 138 2.51 4.42 -0.72
C SER A 138 3.72 3.49 -0.56
N SER A 139 4.64 3.41 -1.54
CA SER A 139 5.90 2.65 -1.36
C SER A 139 6.81 3.23 -0.27
N ARG A 140 6.62 4.52 0.05
CA ARG A 140 7.32 5.24 1.11
C ARG A 140 6.76 4.98 2.52
N LEU A 141 5.49 4.58 2.61
CA LEU A 141 4.78 4.36 3.88
C LEU A 141 4.53 2.88 4.20
N ASN A 142 4.65 1.98 3.21
CA ASN A 142 4.31 0.57 3.39
C ASN A 142 5.31 -0.20 4.27
N TYR A 143 5.05 -1.47 4.52
CA TYR A 143 5.96 -2.37 5.26
C TYR A 143 6.95 -3.15 4.36
N MET A 144 7.11 -2.71 3.11
CA MET A 144 8.06 -3.21 2.09
C MET A 144 7.89 -4.68 1.67
N VAL A 145 6.84 -5.36 2.13
CA VAL A 145 6.59 -6.77 1.81
C VAL A 145 6.41 -6.94 0.29
N TYR A 146 7.24 -7.79 -0.31
CA TYR A 146 7.24 -8.08 -1.74
C TYR A 146 6.77 -9.50 -2.04
N LEU A 147 5.47 -9.66 -2.30
CA LEU A 147 4.89 -10.94 -2.72
C LEU A 147 4.20 -10.81 -4.08
N ARG A 148 4.43 -11.79 -4.96
CA ARG A 148 3.86 -11.84 -6.32
C ARG A 148 2.44 -12.41 -6.37
N GLY A 149 2.01 -13.12 -5.33
CA GLY A 149 0.72 -13.79 -5.28
C GLY A 149 0.79 -15.23 -5.78
N HIS A 150 -0.37 -15.80 -6.09
CA HIS A 150 -0.50 -17.16 -6.59
C HIS A 150 -0.87 -17.15 -8.07
N LYS A 151 -0.34 -18.09 -8.86
CA LYS A 151 -0.53 -18.13 -10.31
C LYS A 151 -2.00 -18.26 -10.72
N ASN A 152 -2.79 -18.95 -9.88
CA ASN A 152 -4.22 -19.14 -10.12
C ASN A 152 -5.07 -17.92 -9.70
N ASP A 153 -4.46 -16.84 -9.17
CA ASP A 153 -5.19 -15.56 -8.97
C ASP A 153 -5.56 -14.93 -10.31
N PHE A 154 -4.76 -15.17 -11.36
CA PHE A 154 -5.03 -14.77 -12.74
C PHE A 154 -6.06 -15.72 -13.38
N ASP A 155 -7.27 -15.72 -12.83
CA ASP A 155 -8.40 -16.54 -13.28
C ASP A 155 -9.17 -15.90 -14.45
N SER A 156 -10.38 -16.39 -14.72
CA SER A 156 -11.25 -15.86 -15.79
C SER A 156 -11.67 -14.39 -15.61
N SER A 157 -11.48 -13.81 -14.43
CA SER A 157 -11.75 -12.38 -14.15
C SER A 157 -10.64 -11.48 -14.66
N TRP A 158 -9.47 -12.04 -14.99
CA TRP A 158 -8.33 -11.33 -15.56
C TRP A 158 -8.30 -11.49 -17.09
N PRO A 159 -7.82 -10.48 -17.84
CA PRO A 159 -7.57 -10.65 -19.26
C PRO A 159 -6.50 -11.72 -19.50
N SER A 160 -6.62 -12.51 -20.57
CA SER A 160 -5.67 -13.57 -20.91
C SER A 160 -4.23 -13.08 -21.14
N SER A 161 -4.05 -11.79 -21.43
CA SER A 161 -2.74 -11.14 -21.58
C SER A 161 -2.05 -10.83 -20.24
N TRP A 162 -2.69 -11.13 -19.11
CA TRP A 162 -2.15 -10.98 -17.75
C TRP A 162 -1.94 -12.35 -17.14
N THR A 163 -0.69 -12.67 -16.85
CA THR A 163 -0.28 -13.98 -16.34
C THR A 163 0.76 -13.84 -15.25
N PHE A 164 0.89 -14.87 -14.40
CA PHE A 164 1.93 -14.89 -13.39
C PHE A 164 3.36 -14.80 -13.98
N SER A 165 3.58 -15.29 -15.20
CA SER A 165 4.88 -15.18 -15.87
C SER A 165 5.28 -13.75 -16.20
N ASP A 166 4.35 -12.79 -16.21
CA ASP A 166 4.68 -11.38 -16.47
C ASP A 166 5.61 -10.79 -15.40
N PHE A 167 5.57 -11.30 -14.16
CA PHE A 167 6.51 -10.90 -13.11
C PHE A 167 7.98 -11.20 -13.46
N ASN A 168 8.25 -12.14 -14.37
CA ASN A 168 9.61 -12.47 -14.80
C ASN A 168 10.17 -11.44 -15.80
N GLN A 169 9.31 -10.63 -16.42
CA GLN A 169 9.72 -9.62 -17.41
C GLN A 169 10.28 -8.35 -16.74
N PHE A 170 10.08 -8.21 -15.43
CA PHE A 170 10.51 -7.05 -14.65
C PHE A 170 11.49 -7.45 -13.56
N SER A 171 12.79 -7.42 -13.89
CA SER A 171 13.88 -7.81 -13.01
C SER A 171 14.48 -6.66 -12.18
N SER A 172 14.03 -5.43 -12.39
CA SER A 172 14.63 -4.25 -11.74
C SER A 172 14.26 -4.12 -10.25
N VAL A 173 13.18 -4.78 -9.79
CA VAL A 173 12.84 -4.81 -8.37
C VAL A 173 13.59 -5.93 -7.67
N SER A 174 14.68 -5.54 -7.03
CA SER A 174 15.42 -6.38 -6.10
C SER A 174 14.73 -6.34 -4.74
N TYR A 175 14.52 -7.51 -4.16
CA TYR A 175 14.13 -7.67 -2.77
C TYR A 175 15.18 -8.50 -2.05
N LYS A 176 15.37 -8.22 -0.77
CA LYS A 176 16.20 -9.05 0.10
C LYS A 176 15.31 -9.60 1.21
N PRO A 177 15.40 -10.90 1.53
CA PRO A 177 14.81 -11.43 2.74
C PRO A 177 15.28 -10.61 3.95
N ILE A 178 14.39 -10.49 4.92
CA ILE A 178 14.80 -9.97 6.22
C ILE A 178 15.69 -10.99 6.93
N ASP A 179 16.82 -10.51 7.46
CA ASP A 179 17.59 -11.29 8.42
C ASP A 179 16.85 -11.28 9.77
N PRO A 180 16.47 -12.44 10.32
CA PRO A 180 15.73 -12.49 11.56
C PRO A 180 16.59 -11.94 12.69
N PHE A 181 16.25 -10.74 13.16
CA PHE A 181 16.85 -10.16 14.36
C PHE A 181 16.13 -10.65 15.63
N SER A 182 14.95 -11.23 15.47
CA SER A 182 14.24 -11.98 16.50
C SER A 182 14.34 -13.47 16.19
N LEU A 183 14.32 -14.32 17.21
CA LEU A 183 14.28 -15.78 17.02
C LEU A 183 12.85 -16.29 16.72
N LEU A 184 11.85 -15.40 16.59
CA LEU A 184 10.45 -15.79 16.48
C LEU A 184 10.20 -16.69 15.27
N SER A 185 10.77 -16.36 14.11
CA SER A 185 10.75 -17.21 12.91
C SER A 185 11.23 -18.65 13.17
N HIS A 186 12.34 -18.83 13.89
CA HIS A 186 12.86 -20.15 14.27
C HIS A 186 11.95 -20.90 15.25
N HIS A 187 11.18 -20.19 16.08
CA HIS A 187 10.22 -20.84 16.97
C HIS A 187 8.91 -21.21 16.27
N LEU A 188 8.44 -20.42 15.29
CA LEU A 188 7.13 -20.59 14.67
C LEU A 188 7.09 -21.67 13.59
N VAL A 189 8.11 -21.73 12.73
CA VAL A 189 8.03 -22.51 11.49
C VAL A 189 8.88 -23.78 11.60
N PRO A 190 8.28 -24.97 11.46
CA PRO A 190 9.03 -26.21 11.31
C PRO A 190 9.95 -26.17 10.07
N ASP A 191 11.13 -26.76 10.16
CA ASP A 191 12.17 -26.65 9.13
C ASP A 191 11.71 -27.15 7.73
N ASN A 192 10.68 -27.98 7.66
CA ASN A 192 10.11 -28.52 6.41
C ASN A 192 8.97 -27.68 5.80
N GLN A 193 8.58 -26.54 6.39
CA GLN A 193 7.48 -25.70 5.91
C GLN A 193 7.92 -24.38 5.25
N TRP A 194 9.24 -24.17 5.15
CA TRP A 194 9.83 -23.02 4.47
C TRP A 194 9.74 -23.18 2.95
N VAL A 195 9.11 -22.21 2.28
CA VAL A 195 8.97 -22.18 0.82
C VAL A 195 9.20 -20.76 0.31
N ASP A 196 9.62 -20.63 -0.95
CA ASP A 196 9.61 -19.35 -1.64
C ASP A 196 8.21 -19.10 -2.23
N LEU A 197 7.44 -18.26 -1.54
CA LEU A 197 6.08 -17.91 -1.95
C LEU A 197 6.02 -17.17 -3.29
N ASN A 198 7.13 -16.58 -3.75
CA ASN A 198 7.21 -15.89 -5.04
C ASN A 198 7.32 -16.84 -6.25
N GLN A 199 7.38 -18.16 -6.03
CA GLN A 199 7.19 -19.16 -7.08
C GLN A 199 5.73 -19.24 -7.57
N GLY A 200 4.77 -18.81 -6.76
CA GLY A 200 3.37 -18.66 -7.14
C GLY A 200 2.54 -19.93 -7.24
N ASN A 201 3.06 -21.09 -6.85
CA ASN A 201 2.35 -22.38 -6.89
C ASN A 201 2.50 -23.19 -5.59
N VAL A 202 2.97 -22.55 -4.51
CA VAL A 202 3.24 -23.16 -3.22
C VAL A 202 2.51 -22.42 -2.10
N THR A 203 2.22 -23.15 -1.03
CA THR A 203 1.69 -22.62 0.24
C THR A 203 2.66 -22.98 1.35
N GLY A 204 2.82 -22.11 2.35
CA GLY A 204 3.77 -22.31 3.43
C GLY A 204 4.23 -20.98 4.00
N TYR A 205 5.44 -20.97 4.57
CA TYR A 205 6.00 -19.82 5.27
C TYR A 205 7.29 -19.34 4.58
N MET A 206 7.53 -18.04 4.64
CA MET A 206 8.72 -17.41 4.06
C MET A 206 9.16 -16.24 4.95
N ASN A 207 10.48 -16.10 5.13
CA ASN A 207 11.05 -14.88 5.71
C ASN A 207 10.65 -13.73 4.80
N THR A 208 10.12 -12.66 5.37
CA THR A 208 9.51 -11.60 4.57
C THR A 208 10.50 -11.07 3.53
N PRO A 209 10.22 -11.22 2.22
CA PRO A 209 10.98 -10.53 1.19
C PRO A 209 10.66 -9.03 1.26
N LEU A 210 11.69 -8.19 1.40
CA LEU A 210 11.53 -6.74 1.53
C LEU A 210 12.10 -6.00 0.31
N THR A 211 11.36 -5.02 -0.23
CA THR A 211 11.91 -4.02 -1.18
C THR A 211 12.87 -3.09 -0.45
N ARG A 212 14.13 -3.52 -0.32
CA ARG A 212 15.17 -2.91 0.51
C ARG A 212 16.52 -2.94 -0.21
N SER A 213 17.27 -1.85 -0.11
CA SER A 213 18.66 -1.74 -0.59
C SER A 213 19.53 -1.19 0.55
N GLU A 214 20.66 -1.84 0.84
CA GLU A 214 21.59 -1.43 1.91
C GLU A 214 20.91 -1.13 3.26
N GLY A 215 19.99 -2.00 3.70
CA GLY A 215 19.26 -1.82 4.97
C GLY A 215 18.19 -0.71 4.95
N LEU A 216 18.14 0.10 3.89
CA LEU A 216 17.18 1.17 3.67
C LEU A 216 16.05 0.73 2.76
N ARG A 217 14.88 1.33 2.93
CA ARG A 217 13.74 1.16 2.04
C ARG A 217 14.12 1.51 0.59
N SER A 218 13.83 0.60 -0.33
CA SER A 218 13.91 0.87 -1.77
C SER A 218 12.50 1.18 -2.29
N CYS A 219 12.20 2.47 -2.42
CA CYS A 219 10.90 2.95 -2.90
C CYS A 219 10.84 2.94 -4.43
N CYS A 220 9.63 2.96 -5.00
CA CYS A 220 9.47 2.92 -6.45
C CYS A 220 10.00 4.18 -7.17
N ASP A 221 10.07 5.33 -6.48
CA ASP A 221 10.68 6.54 -7.05
C ASP A 221 12.21 6.46 -7.17
N HIS A 222 12.87 5.50 -6.51
CA HIS A 222 14.32 5.26 -6.68
C HIS A 222 14.69 4.84 -8.11
N TYR A 223 13.71 4.35 -8.89
CA TYR A 223 13.91 3.98 -10.29
C TYR A 223 13.82 5.17 -11.24
N ILE A 224 13.38 6.34 -10.76
CA ILE A 224 13.28 7.54 -11.57
C ILE A 224 14.62 8.27 -11.52
N ASP A 225 15.20 8.51 -12.69
CA ASP A 225 16.29 9.45 -12.86
C ASP A 225 15.72 10.88 -12.84
N LEU A 226 15.76 11.52 -11.65
CA LEU A 226 15.21 12.86 -11.44
C LEU A 226 16.00 13.97 -12.14
N GLU A 227 17.23 13.68 -12.58
CA GLU A 227 18.08 14.63 -13.30
C GLU A 227 17.91 14.51 -14.82
N ASN A 228 17.03 13.61 -15.29
CA ASN A 228 16.83 13.39 -16.71
C ASN A 228 16.20 14.61 -17.40
N GLU A 229 16.84 15.13 -18.45
CA GLU A 229 16.37 16.32 -19.18
C GLU A 229 14.98 16.17 -19.82
N ARG A 230 14.51 14.93 -20.05
CA ARG A 230 13.17 14.63 -20.59
C ARG A 230 12.07 14.62 -19.53
N LEU A 231 12.44 14.64 -18.25
CA LEU A 231 11.51 14.56 -17.13
C LEU A 231 11.37 15.93 -16.45
N THR A 232 10.15 16.42 -16.38
CA THR A 232 9.76 17.52 -15.50
C THR A 232 8.96 16.94 -14.34
N VAL A 233 9.44 17.12 -13.11
CA VAL A 233 8.72 16.71 -11.90
C VAL A 233 8.17 17.94 -11.19
N LEU A 234 6.87 17.95 -10.93
CA LEU A 234 6.21 18.96 -10.12
C LEU A 234 5.56 18.28 -8.91
N THR A 235 6.06 18.61 -7.72
CA THR A 235 5.51 18.18 -6.43
C THR A 235 4.56 19.23 -5.87
N GLU A 236 3.80 18.85 -4.84
CA GLU A 236 2.72 19.68 -4.27
C GLU A 236 1.69 20.11 -5.33
N ALA A 237 1.54 19.31 -6.40
CA ALA A 237 0.64 19.53 -7.52
C ALA A 237 -0.59 18.62 -7.40
N PHE A 238 -1.69 19.18 -6.91
CA PHE A 238 -2.96 18.49 -6.76
C PHE A 238 -3.75 18.52 -8.08
N VAL A 239 -3.81 17.38 -8.78
CA VAL A 239 -4.60 17.28 -10.03
C VAL A 239 -6.09 17.19 -9.71
N THR A 240 -6.89 18.09 -10.28
CA THR A 240 -8.33 18.18 -10.04
C THR A 240 -9.15 17.38 -11.05
N LYS A 241 -8.75 17.42 -12.33
CA LYS A 241 -9.44 16.70 -13.42
C LYS A 241 -8.56 16.57 -14.68
N VAL A 242 -8.94 15.64 -15.55
CA VAL A 242 -8.44 15.50 -16.92
C VAL A 242 -9.22 16.43 -17.86
N LEU A 243 -8.53 17.02 -18.81
CA LEU A 243 -9.08 17.91 -19.84
C LEU A 243 -9.29 17.15 -21.15
N PHE A 244 -10.39 17.45 -21.86
CA PHE A 244 -10.79 16.73 -23.07
C PHE A 244 -11.15 17.66 -24.22
N GLU A 245 -10.82 17.21 -25.44
CA GLU A 245 -11.41 17.68 -26.70
C GLU A 245 -12.19 16.54 -27.34
N GLY A 246 -13.52 16.66 -27.37
CA GLY A 246 -14.38 15.51 -27.66
C GLY A 246 -14.12 14.40 -26.63
N ASN A 247 -13.74 13.21 -27.10
CA ASN A 247 -13.40 12.07 -26.23
C ASN A 247 -11.89 11.82 -26.10
N THR A 248 -11.05 12.77 -26.51
CA THR A 248 -9.60 12.64 -26.43
C THR A 248 -9.06 13.43 -25.25
N ALA A 249 -8.31 12.79 -24.36
CA ALA A 249 -7.61 13.48 -23.29
C ALA A 249 -6.48 14.33 -23.88
N VAL A 250 -6.43 15.61 -23.50
CA VAL A 250 -5.49 16.61 -24.04
C VAL A 250 -4.63 17.28 -22.96
N GLY A 251 -4.84 16.93 -21.69
CA GLY A 251 -4.13 17.57 -20.59
C GLY A 251 -4.80 17.35 -19.25
N VAL A 252 -4.34 18.09 -18.24
CA VAL A 252 -4.89 18.07 -16.89
C VAL A 252 -4.99 19.48 -16.31
N GLU A 253 -5.95 19.67 -15.43
CA GLU A 253 -6.04 20.82 -14.53
C GLU A 253 -5.48 20.43 -13.17
N TYR A 254 -4.66 21.28 -12.59
CA TYR A 254 -4.02 21.03 -11.30
C TYR A 254 -3.86 22.31 -10.50
N GLU A 255 -3.65 22.17 -9.20
CA GLU A 255 -3.46 23.26 -8.27
C GLU A 255 -2.10 23.13 -7.58
N VAL A 256 -1.41 24.26 -7.46
CA VAL A 256 -0.18 24.40 -6.66
C VAL A 256 -0.35 25.63 -5.78
N HIS A 257 -0.20 25.47 -4.46
CA HIS A 257 -0.31 26.56 -3.47
C HIS A 257 -1.57 27.43 -3.63
N GLY A 258 -2.74 26.80 -3.86
CA GLY A 258 -4.03 27.49 -4.00
C GLY A 258 -4.28 28.11 -5.38
N SER A 259 -3.32 28.05 -6.31
CA SER A 259 -3.45 28.60 -7.66
C SER A 259 -3.67 27.49 -8.67
N GLN A 260 -4.66 27.66 -9.55
CA GLN A 260 -5.01 26.71 -10.59
C GLN A 260 -4.16 26.92 -11.86
N TYR A 261 -3.70 25.81 -12.43
CA TYR A 261 -2.91 25.74 -13.65
C TYR A 261 -3.43 24.64 -14.58
N ARG A 262 -2.90 24.63 -15.80
CA ARG A 262 -3.20 23.61 -16.82
C ARG A 262 -1.90 23.18 -17.50
N ALA A 263 -1.80 21.90 -17.78
CA ALA A 263 -0.74 21.32 -18.59
C ALA A 263 -1.37 20.54 -19.76
N SER A 264 -0.88 20.79 -20.97
CA SER A 264 -1.31 20.08 -22.18
C SER A 264 -0.41 18.88 -22.44
N GLY A 265 -0.98 17.78 -22.93
CA GLY A 265 -0.19 16.62 -23.30
C GLY A 265 -0.91 15.61 -24.20
N ASN A 266 -0.11 14.85 -24.95
CA ASN A 266 -0.59 13.90 -25.95
C ASN A 266 -1.21 12.64 -25.32
N THR A 267 -0.69 12.20 -24.18
CA THR A 267 -1.17 11.04 -23.41
C THR A 267 -1.20 11.38 -21.92
N VAL A 268 -2.33 11.08 -21.26
CA VAL A 268 -2.49 11.23 -19.82
C VAL A 268 -2.54 9.86 -19.16
N VAL A 269 -1.78 9.67 -18.09
CA VAL A 269 -1.77 8.46 -17.27
C VAL A 269 -2.12 8.82 -15.84
N LEU A 270 -3.17 8.22 -15.30
CA LEU A 270 -3.48 8.28 -13.88
C LEU A 270 -2.75 7.16 -13.14
N SER A 271 -2.00 7.50 -12.09
CA SER A 271 -1.41 6.60 -11.12
C SER A 271 -1.60 7.16 -9.70
N ALA A 272 -2.77 7.73 -9.43
CA ALA A 272 -3.12 8.35 -8.16
C ALA A 272 -3.63 7.32 -7.11
N GLY A 273 -3.67 6.03 -7.47
CA GLY A 273 -4.04 4.92 -6.59
C GLY A 273 -5.55 4.66 -6.54
N ALA A 274 -5.93 3.59 -5.83
CA ALA A 274 -7.30 3.09 -5.78
C ALA A 274 -8.35 4.08 -5.23
N VAL A 275 -7.94 5.17 -4.56
CA VAL A 275 -8.86 6.19 -4.05
C VAL A 275 -8.92 7.39 -4.99
N MET A 276 -7.77 7.96 -5.37
CA MET A 276 -7.76 9.22 -6.11
C MET A 276 -7.89 9.07 -7.62
N SER A 277 -7.51 7.94 -8.22
CA SER A 277 -7.73 7.70 -9.65
C SER A 277 -9.22 7.70 -10.03
N PRO A 278 -10.13 6.97 -9.35
CA PRO A 278 -11.57 7.10 -9.63
C PRO A 278 -12.11 8.49 -9.27
N HIS A 279 -11.61 9.14 -8.22
CA HIS A 279 -12.01 10.51 -7.84
C HIS A 279 -11.75 11.51 -8.97
N ILE A 280 -10.53 11.49 -9.53
CA ILE A 280 -10.16 12.33 -10.68
C ILE A 280 -11.06 12.02 -11.88
N LEU A 281 -11.32 10.74 -12.21
CA LEU A 281 -12.22 10.38 -13.30
C LEU A 281 -13.64 10.93 -13.10
N LEU A 282 -14.18 10.83 -11.88
CA LEU A 282 -15.50 11.34 -11.53
C LEU A 282 -15.57 12.86 -11.73
N HIS A 283 -14.58 13.62 -11.25
CA HIS A 283 -14.49 15.07 -11.49
C HIS A 283 -14.21 15.44 -12.96
N SER A 284 -13.72 14.48 -13.75
CA SER A 284 -13.51 14.63 -15.19
C SER A 284 -14.76 14.28 -16.03
N GLY A 285 -15.88 13.96 -15.39
CA GLY A 285 -17.13 13.60 -16.07
C GLY A 285 -17.20 12.15 -16.56
N ILE A 286 -16.34 11.26 -16.06
CA ILE A 286 -16.31 9.83 -16.38
C ILE A 286 -16.77 9.04 -15.14
N GLY A 287 -17.98 8.50 -15.19
CA GLY A 287 -18.58 7.82 -14.04
C GLY A 287 -20.07 7.54 -14.21
N ALA A 288 -20.71 7.03 -13.15
CA ALA A 288 -22.16 6.80 -13.16
C ALA A 288 -22.93 8.10 -13.42
N ARG A 289 -23.73 8.14 -14.49
CA ARG A 289 -24.49 9.33 -14.91
C ARG A 289 -25.29 9.99 -13.79
N ASP A 290 -25.97 9.20 -12.96
CA ASP A 290 -26.82 9.73 -11.89
C ASP A 290 -26.02 10.42 -10.79
N GLN A 291 -24.86 9.86 -10.43
CA GLN A 291 -23.94 10.46 -9.46
C GLN A 291 -23.37 11.79 -10.00
N LEU A 292 -22.90 11.80 -11.24
CA LEU A 292 -22.34 13.01 -11.85
C LEU A 292 -23.39 14.12 -11.93
N LYS A 293 -24.62 13.80 -12.33
CA LYS A 293 -25.75 14.74 -12.34
C LYS A 293 -26.09 15.26 -10.94
N GLN A 294 -26.08 14.41 -9.92
CA GLN A 294 -26.32 14.80 -8.53
C GLN A 294 -25.36 15.91 -8.08
N HIS A 295 -24.10 15.83 -8.50
CA HIS A 295 -23.07 16.83 -8.19
C HIS A 295 -22.88 17.88 -9.29
N LYS A 296 -23.79 17.99 -10.27
CA LYS A 296 -23.73 18.97 -11.36
C LYS A 296 -22.44 18.91 -12.20
N ILE A 297 -21.83 17.74 -12.30
CA ILE A 297 -20.67 17.49 -13.15
C ILE A 297 -21.18 17.05 -14.53
N PRO A 298 -20.74 17.69 -15.64
CA PRO A 298 -21.10 17.26 -16.99
C PRO A 298 -20.66 15.81 -17.25
N VAL A 299 -21.56 15.02 -17.82
CA VAL A 299 -21.27 13.61 -18.15
C VAL A 299 -20.60 13.54 -19.51
N LEU A 300 -19.32 13.16 -19.53
CA LEU A 300 -18.57 12.85 -20.74
C LEU A 300 -18.78 11.38 -21.14
N VAL A 301 -18.55 10.46 -20.20
CA VAL A 301 -18.76 9.02 -20.38
C VAL A 301 -19.55 8.46 -19.21
N ASP A 302 -20.64 7.76 -19.54
CA ASP A 302 -21.42 7.00 -18.55
C ASP A 302 -20.73 5.68 -18.26
N SER A 303 -19.92 5.67 -17.20
CA SER A 303 -19.10 4.53 -16.78
C SER A 303 -19.45 4.17 -15.33
N PRO A 304 -20.56 3.45 -15.09
CA PRO A 304 -21.04 3.19 -13.74
C PRO A 304 -20.10 2.33 -12.89
N GLY A 305 -19.09 1.70 -13.49
CA GLY A 305 -18.07 0.94 -12.78
C GLY A 305 -17.00 1.79 -12.09
N VAL A 306 -16.85 3.09 -12.43
CA VAL A 306 -15.87 3.97 -11.78
C VAL A 306 -16.21 4.15 -10.31
N GLY A 307 -15.24 3.86 -9.45
CA GLY A 307 -15.38 3.87 -8.01
C GLY A 307 -16.07 2.62 -7.44
N GLN A 308 -16.56 1.69 -8.25
CA GLN A 308 -17.18 0.44 -7.75
C GLN A 308 -16.13 -0.65 -7.56
N ASN A 309 -16.52 -1.82 -7.04
CA ASN A 309 -15.62 -2.98 -6.89
C ASN A 309 -14.39 -2.69 -5.99
N LEU A 310 -14.54 -1.75 -5.05
CA LEU A 310 -13.52 -1.48 -4.03
C LEU A 310 -13.33 -2.76 -3.20
N GLN A 311 -12.12 -3.30 -3.24
CA GLN A 311 -11.72 -4.46 -2.46
C GLN A 311 -10.49 -4.07 -1.65
N ASP A 312 -10.36 -4.64 -0.47
CA ASP A 312 -9.18 -4.46 0.38
C ASP A 312 -9.01 -5.68 1.27
N HIS A 313 -7.76 -6.03 1.57
CA HIS A 313 -7.45 -7.04 2.55
C HIS A 313 -7.83 -6.54 3.94
N ILE A 314 -8.60 -7.33 4.68
CA ILE A 314 -8.95 -7.08 6.07
C ILE A 314 -8.43 -8.22 6.93
N GLY A 315 -7.91 -7.89 8.11
CA GLY A 315 -7.36 -8.88 9.01
C GLY A 315 -7.68 -8.64 10.48
N VAL A 316 -7.40 -9.64 11.29
CA VAL A 316 -7.56 -9.66 12.75
C VAL A 316 -6.33 -10.28 13.39
N GLY A 317 -6.16 -10.15 14.70
CA GLY A 317 -5.04 -10.80 15.39
C GLY A 317 -3.85 -9.89 15.67
N VAL A 318 -4.10 -8.59 15.88
CA VAL A 318 -3.09 -7.70 16.46
C VAL A 318 -2.96 -8.02 17.95
N ASP A 319 -1.72 -8.15 18.44
CA ASP A 319 -1.35 -8.51 19.82
C ASP A 319 -2.07 -9.76 20.33
N ASN A 320 -2.28 -10.74 19.46
CA ASN A 320 -3.11 -11.90 19.77
C ASN A 320 -2.37 -13.06 20.44
N VAL A 321 -1.04 -13.09 20.44
CA VAL A 321 -0.28 -14.16 21.08
C VAL A 321 0.56 -13.62 22.23
N ALA A 322 0.27 -14.10 23.43
CA ALA A 322 1.06 -13.82 24.64
C ALA A 322 2.13 -14.90 24.82
N ILE A 323 3.32 -14.46 25.26
CA ILE A 323 4.50 -15.29 25.51
C ILE A 323 5.18 -14.84 26.80
N ASN A 324 5.97 -15.72 27.43
CA ASN A 324 6.68 -15.41 28.67
C ASN A 324 8.09 -14.80 28.48
N ILE A 325 8.51 -14.55 27.23
CA ILE A 325 9.77 -13.90 26.89
C ILE A 325 9.54 -12.64 26.04
N THR A 326 10.49 -11.73 26.03
CA THR A 326 10.47 -10.55 25.16
C THR A 326 11.42 -10.77 23.98
N PHE A 327 10.88 -10.86 22.75
CA PHE A 327 11.70 -10.99 21.54
C PHE A 327 12.40 -9.70 21.14
N VAL A 328 11.71 -8.57 21.30
CA VAL A 328 12.22 -7.24 20.97
C VAL A 328 11.79 -6.28 22.06
N SER A 329 12.74 -5.62 22.69
CA SER A 329 12.47 -4.64 23.74
C SER A 329 12.41 -3.22 23.18
N PRO A 330 11.53 -2.33 23.68
CA PRO A 330 11.57 -0.91 23.32
C PRO A 330 12.96 -0.27 23.54
N TYR A 331 13.69 -0.71 24.56
CA TYR A 331 15.03 -0.21 24.87
C TYR A 331 16.08 -0.65 23.86
N GLU A 332 15.89 -1.79 23.19
CA GLU A 332 16.81 -2.27 22.16
C GLU A 332 16.70 -1.39 20.92
N VAL A 333 15.50 -1.00 20.50
CA VAL A 333 15.30 -0.08 19.36
C VAL A 333 16.08 1.22 19.55
N LEU A 334 16.12 1.71 20.79
CA LEU A 334 16.76 2.96 21.18
C LEU A 334 18.24 2.81 21.60
N ASN A 335 18.77 1.59 21.58
CA ASN A 335 20.15 1.32 21.99
C ASN A 335 21.14 1.88 20.96
N TRP A 336 22.14 2.64 21.42
CA TRP A 336 23.18 3.21 20.57
C TRP A 336 23.91 2.17 19.71
N ARG A 337 24.04 0.93 20.19
CA ARG A 337 24.65 -0.17 19.42
C ARG A 337 23.84 -0.52 18.18
N ASN A 338 22.52 -0.56 18.27
CA ASN A 338 21.66 -0.82 17.10
C ASN A 338 21.79 0.30 16.08
N SER A 339 21.88 1.55 16.54
CA SER A 339 22.16 2.69 15.65
C SER A 339 23.55 2.60 15.03
N TRP A 340 24.56 2.17 15.80
CA TRP A 340 25.93 1.98 15.31
C TRP A 340 26.04 0.85 14.28
N ASP A 341 25.43 -0.30 14.53
CA ASP A 341 25.38 -1.42 13.60
C ASP A 341 24.63 -1.03 12.32
N PHE A 342 23.54 -0.27 12.42
CA PHE A 342 22.87 0.27 11.25
C PHE A 342 23.78 1.21 10.44
N ILE A 343 24.47 2.15 11.10
CA ILE A 343 25.34 3.12 10.43
C ILE A 343 26.54 2.43 9.76
N THR A 344 27.15 1.46 10.43
CA THR A 344 28.42 0.84 9.99
C THR A 344 28.23 -0.39 9.12
N LYS A 345 27.19 -1.19 9.36
CA LYS A 345 26.95 -2.48 8.70
C LYS A 345 25.67 -2.53 7.87
N ARG A 346 24.77 -1.56 8.03
CA ARG A 346 23.42 -1.57 7.43
C ARG A 346 22.56 -2.75 7.89
N GLU A 347 22.72 -3.13 9.15
CA GLU A 347 22.03 -4.26 9.79
C GLU A 347 21.27 -3.82 11.05
N GLY A 348 20.52 -4.74 11.66
CA GLY A 348 19.83 -4.53 12.93
C GLY A 348 18.42 -3.95 12.81
N LEU A 349 17.85 -3.58 13.97
CA LEU A 349 16.44 -3.21 14.12
C LEU A 349 15.98 -2.06 13.22
N TRP A 350 16.85 -1.09 12.94
CA TRP A 350 16.52 0.04 12.07
C TRP A 350 16.17 -0.36 10.64
N THR A 351 16.56 -1.56 10.22
CA THR A 351 16.24 -2.14 8.90
C THR A 351 14.91 -2.89 8.86
N PHE A 352 14.22 -3.02 10.01
CA PHE A 352 13.01 -3.80 10.16
C PHE A 352 11.78 -3.10 9.59
N GLY A 353 11.05 -3.79 8.70
CA GLY A 353 9.84 -3.28 8.06
C GLY A 353 8.53 -3.51 8.83
N GLY A 354 8.55 -4.16 10.00
CA GLY A 354 7.34 -4.45 10.79
C GLY A 354 6.81 -5.88 10.67
N VAL A 355 7.15 -6.60 9.59
CA VAL A 355 6.70 -7.99 9.35
C VAL A 355 7.93 -8.88 9.16
N GLU A 356 8.15 -9.82 10.08
CA GLU A 356 9.30 -10.73 10.03
C GLU A 356 9.02 -11.96 9.16
N LEU A 357 7.79 -12.49 9.26
CA LEU A 357 7.39 -13.69 8.54
C LEU A 357 6.06 -13.46 7.83
N VAL A 358 5.94 -14.03 6.63
CA VAL A 358 4.69 -14.14 5.89
C VAL A 358 4.35 -15.59 5.60
N SER A 359 3.05 -15.89 5.46
CA SER A 359 2.58 -17.18 4.96
C SER A 359 1.42 -17.04 4.00
N LEU A 360 1.23 -18.02 3.12
CA LEU A 360 0.03 -18.17 2.32
C LEU A 360 -0.56 -19.55 2.59
N LEU A 361 -1.76 -19.57 3.14
CA LEU A 361 -2.41 -20.77 3.69
C LEU A 361 -3.82 -20.91 3.12
N LYS A 362 -4.29 -22.16 3.10
CA LYS A 362 -5.66 -22.52 2.73
C LYS A 362 -6.42 -22.95 3.97
N THR A 363 -7.62 -22.38 4.18
CA THR A 363 -8.54 -22.88 5.22
C THR A 363 -9.18 -24.21 4.84
N ASP A 364 -9.21 -24.53 3.54
CA ASP A 364 -9.64 -25.80 2.98
C ASP A 364 -8.66 -26.22 1.87
N PRO A 365 -8.03 -27.41 1.97
CA PRO A 365 -7.07 -27.89 0.96
C PRO A 365 -7.59 -27.92 -0.48
N SER A 366 -8.92 -28.03 -0.67
CA SER A 366 -9.55 -28.07 -1.99
C SER A 366 -9.57 -26.71 -2.72
N LEU A 367 -9.29 -25.61 -2.01
CA LEU A 367 -9.31 -24.27 -2.62
C LEU A 367 -8.24 -24.14 -3.72
N PRO A 368 -8.54 -23.44 -4.83
CA PRO A 368 -7.59 -23.28 -5.94
C PRO A 368 -6.43 -22.33 -5.63
N VAL A 369 -6.64 -21.41 -4.67
CA VAL A 369 -5.71 -20.37 -4.21
C VAL A 369 -5.75 -20.32 -2.68
N PRO A 370 -4.68 -19.85 -2.00
CA PRO A 370 -4.73 -19.55 -0.57
C PRO A 370 -5.71 -18.41 -0.27
N ASP A 371 -6.48 -18.55 0.80
CA ASP A 371 -7.51 -17.59 1.24
C ASP A 371 -7.13 -16.85 2.53
N ILE A 372 -6.05 -17.28 3.19
CA ILE A 372 -5.49 -16.65 4.40
C ILE A 372 -4.00 -16.36 4.20
N GLN A 373 -3.59 -15.17 4.61
CA GLN A 373 -2.18 -14.81 4.82
C GLN A 373 -1.96 -14.56 6.31
N PHE A 374 -0.90 -15.14 6.89
CA PHE A 374 -0.37 -14.62 8.16
C PHE A 374 0.70 -13.60 7.88
N MET A 375 0.56 -12.40 8.43
CA MET A 375 1.64 -11.42 8.56
C MET A 375 2.06 -11.38 10.03
N ILE A 376 3.29 -11.81 10.31
CA ILE A 376 3.75 -12.01 11.68
C ILE A 376 4.78 -10.95 12.04
N ALA A 377 4.48 -10.22 13.12
CA ALA A 377 5.36 -9.24 13.71
C ALA A 377 5.85 -9.76 15.07
N PRO A 378 7.16 -9.67 15.39
CA PRO A 378 7.74 -10.15 16.64
C PRO A 378 7.47 -9.25 17.85
N MET A 379 6.67 -8.20 17.64
CA MET A 379 6.21 -7.28 18.66
C MET A 379 4.72 -6.97 18.44
N GLY A 380 4.05 -6.65 19.52
CA GLY A 380 2.72 -6.06 19.48
C GLY A 380 2.74 -4.54 19.34
N ILE A 381 1.58 -3.96 19.01
CA ILE A 381 1.35 -2.52 18.99
C ILE A 381 1.31 -1.94 20.40
N SER A 382 1.03 -2.75 21.43
CA SER A 382 1.01 -2.33 22.83
C SER A 382 2.38 -1.93 23.36
N ILE A 383 3.45 -2.17 22.59
CA ILE A 383 4.83 -1.81 22.91
C ILE A 383 5.04 -0.31 23.20
N ASP A 384 4.19 0.57 22.65
CA ASP A 384 4.25 2.02 22.87
C ASP A 384 3.24 2.53 23.91
N ALA A 385 2.59 1.61 24.65
CA ALA A 385 1.54 1.87 25.61
C ALA A 385 0.32 2.68 25.08
N GLY A 386 0.17 2.79 23.76
CA GLY A 386 -0.94 3.47 23.10
C GLY A 386 -0.68 4.94 22.79
N THR A 387 0.59 5.37 22.90
CA THR A 387 0.98 6.76 22.63
C THR A 387 0.92 7.12 21.14
N GLY A 388 1.25 6.18 20.24
CA GLY A 388 1.18 6.36 18.79
C GLY A 388 0.21 5.39 18.12
N PHE A 389 0.42 4.07 18.27
CA PHE A 389 -0.29 3.04 17.51
C PHE A 389 -1.80 3.01 17.75
N ARG A 390 -2.25 3.30 18.97
CA ARG A 390 -3.69 3.44 19.27
C ARG A 390 -4.32 4.53 18.40
N HIS A 391 -3.66 5.67 18.31
CA HIS A 391 -4.14 6.85 17.58
C HIS A 391 -4.04 6.71 16.07
N SER A 392 -3.02 5.99 15.56
CA SER A 392 -2.86 5.74 14.12
C SER A 392 -3.89 4.72 13.60
N MET A 393 -4.15 3.66 14.36
CA MET A 393 -5.14 2.64 13.98
C MET A 393 -6.56 2.98 14.40
N GLY A 394 -6.74 3.94 15.31
CA GLY A 394 -8.05 4.46 15.69
C GLY A 394 -8.82 3.58 16.68
N PHE A 395 -8.15 2.77 17.51
CA PHE A 395 -8.83 1.97 18.53
C PHE A 395 -9.48 2.86 19.61
N LYS A 396 -10.66 2.45 20.09
CA LYS A 396 -11.33 3.09 21.23
C LYS A 396 -10.49 2.94 22.51
N PRO A 397 -10.50 3.93 23.42
CA PRO A 397 -9.84 3.81 24.72
C PRO A 397 -10.27 2.56 25.48
N GLU A 398 -11.58 2.28 25.54
CA GLU A 398 -12.12 1.12 26.27
C GLU A 398 -11.58 -0.22 25.72
N VAL A 399 -11.43 -0.34 24.39
CA VAL A 399 -10.86 -1.53 23.74
C VAL A 399 -9.35 -1.61 24.00
N TRP A 400 -8.66 -0.46 23.97
CA TRP A 400 -7.25 -0.38 24.28
C TRP A 400 -6.94 -0.83 25.70
N ASP A 401 -7.65 -0.29 26.68
CA ASP A 401 -7.40 -0.53 28.10
C ASP A 401 -7.75 -1.97 28.51
N SER A 402 -8.74 -2.58 27.86
CA SER A 402 -9.23 -3.93 28.18
C SER A 402 -8.53 -5.07 27.43
N TYR A 403 -8.13 -4.86 26.16
CA TYR A 403 -7.46 -5.89 25.36
C TYR A 403 -5.97 -5.62 25.18
N PHE A 404 -5.52 -4.38 25.00
CA PHE A 404 -4.11 -4.10 24.70
C PHE A 404 -3.27 -3.80 25.96
N GLN A 405 -3.84 -3.14 26.99
CA GLN A 405 -3.12 -2.83 28.24
C GLN A 405 -3.11 -3.95 29.28
N THR A 406 -3.98 -4.96 29.17
CA THR A 406 -4.01 -6.12 30.07
C THR A 406 -2.83 -7.06 29.79
N LEU A 407 -1.62 -6.55 29.99
CA LEU A 407 -0.40 -7.29 30.26
C LEU A 407 -0.23 -7.22 31.77
N ASP A 408 -1.05 -8.02 32.44
CA ASP A 408 -1.28 -8.08 33.88
C ASP A 408 0.01 -8.43 34.63
N GLY A 409 0.91 -7.45 34.81
CA GLY A 409 2.02 -7.45 35.77
C GLY A 409 2.97 -8.65 35.77
N SER A 410 2.87 -9.54 34.77
CA SER A 410 3.40 -10.91 34.78
C SER A 410 4.70 -11.05 33.99
N GLY A 411 5.22 -9.95 33.44
CA GLY A 411 6.50 -9.91 32.74
C GLY A 411 6.51 -10.58 31.36
N GLY A 412 5.36 -11.00 30.83
CA GLY A 412 5.22 -11.55 29.47
C GLY A 412 5.14 -10.48 28.38
N SER A 413 5.51 -10.85 27.15
CA SER A 413 5.42 -10.00 25.95
C SER A 413 4.32 -10.52 25.02
N VAL A 414 4.03 -9.75 23.96
CA VAL A 414 3.10 -10.14 22.89
C VAL A 414 3.77 -10.03 21.54
N PHE A 415 3.34 -10.90 20.63
CA PHE A 415 3.61 -10.77 19.21
C PHE A 415 2.30 -10.90 18.43
N SER A 416 2.30 -10.38 17.19
CA SER A 416 1.09 -10.35 16.36
C SER A 416 1.18 -11.41 15.27
N ILE A 417 0.14 -12.24 15.16
CA ILE A 417 -0.15 -13.02 13.96
C ILE A 417 -1.40 -12.41 13.35
N LEU A 418 -1.20 -11.48 12.41
CA LEU A 418 -2.29 -10.87 11.67
C LEU A 418 -2.82 -11.88 10.66
N VAL A 419 -4.02 -12.38 10.90
CA VAL A 419 -4.78 -13.27 10.02
C VAL A 419 -5.50 -12.40 9.00
N VAL A 420 -4.98 -12.37 7.77
CA VAL A 420 -5.47 -11.53 6.68
C VAL A 420 -6.32 -12.35 5.71
N LEU A 421 -7.53 -11.86 5.43
CA LEU A 421 -8.41 -12.40 4.40
C LEU A 421 -7.93 -11.96 3.01
N LEU A 422 -7.51 -12.92 2.17
CA LEU A 422 -6.94 -12.63 0.85
C LEU A 422 -7.99 -12.38 -0.24
N HIS A 423 -9.13 -13.06 -0.17
CA HIS A 423 -10.16 -13.01 -1.21
C HIS A 423 -11.52 -12.60 -0.64
N PRO A 424 -11.68 -11.34 -0.18
CA PRO A 424 -12.93 -10.86 0.39
C PRO A 424 -14.05 -10.87 -0.66
N ARG A 425 -15.22 -11.32 -0.25
CA ARG A 425 -16.45 -11.28 -1.05
C ARG A 425 -17.19 -9.96 -0.90
N SER A 426 -17.05 -9.34 0.26
CA SER A 426 -17.50 -7.98 0.53
C SER A 426 -16.82 -7.01 -0.43
N LYS A 427 -17.61 -6.20 -1.12
CA LYS A 427 -17.14 -5.21 -2.09
C LYS A 427 -17.81 -3.87 -1.83
N GLY A 428 -16.99 -2.83 -1.87
CA GLY A 428 -17.37 -1.47 -1.56
C GLY A 428 -17.39 -0.53 -2.76
N ASP A 429 -17.40 0.76 -2.43
CA ASP A 429 -17.37 1.84 -3.41
C ASP A 429 -16.65 3.12 -2.91
N ILE A 430 -16.19 3.90 -3.88
CA ILE A 430 -15.71 5.28 -3.78
C ILE A 430 -16.72 6.17 -4.50
N ARG A 431 -17.19 7.23 -3.84
CA ARG A 431 -18.15 8.17 -4.39
C ARG A 431 -17.77 9.61 -4.12
N LEU A 432 -18.26 10.50 -4.97
CA LEU A 432 -18.21 11.93 -4.72
C LEU A 432 -19.08 12.29 -3.51
N THR A 433 -18.59 13.24 -2.74
CA THR A 433 -19.34 13.92 -1.67
C THR A 433 -19.85 15.28 -2.16
N SER A 434 -19.11 15.94 -3.06
CA SER A 434 -19.48 17.21 -3.68
C SER A 434 -18.88 17.33 -5.10
N SER A 435 -19.04 18.51 -5.71
CA SER A 435 -18.38 18.89 -6.96
C SER A 435 -16.99 19.51 -6.77
N ASP A 436 -16.61 19.82 -5.53
CA ASP A 436 -15.29 20.35 -5.19
C ASP A 436 -14.28 19.20 -5.15
N PRO A 437 -13.22 19.22 -5.98
CA PRO A 437 -12.22 18.16 -6.00
C PRO A 437 -11.42 18.03 -4.69
N HIS A 438 -11.42 19.07 -3.84
CA HIS A 438 -10.74 19.07 -2.54
C HIS A 438 -11.53 18.35 -1.44
N ASP A 439 -12.85 18.19 -1.63
CA ASP A 439 -13.65 17.45 -0.68
C ASP A 439 -13.26 15.96 -0.71
N PRO A 440 -13.04 15.33 0.45
CA PRO A 440 -12.62 13.94 0.50
C PRO A 440 -13.72 13.05 -0.09
N PRO A 441 -13.35 12.02 -0.89
CA PRO A 441 -14.32 11.08 -1.40
C PRO A 441 -14.97 10.29 -0.27
N ARG A 442 -16.22 9.86 -0.47
CA ARG A 442 -16.87 8.89 0.41
C ARG A 442 -16.26 7.52 0.11
N ILE A 443 -15.59 6.94 1.11
CA ILE A 443 -14.93 5.63 1.02
C ILE A 443 -15.71 4.62 1.84
N ASP A 444 -16.28 3.61 1.20
CA ASP A 444 -17.05 2.57 1.88
C ASP A 444 -16.64 1.19 1.39
N PRO A 445 -15.68 0.52 2.06
CA PRO A 445 -15.24 -0.82 1.69
C PRO A 445 -16.28 -1.90 2.02
N ARG A 446 -17.32 -1.58 2.81
CA ARG A 446 -18.36 -2.52 3.25
C ARG A 446 -17.80 -3.79 3.87
N TYR A 447 -16.80 -3.63 4.72
CA TYR A 447 -16.07 -4.75 5.30
C TYR A 447 -17.01 -5.75 6.01
N LEU A 448 -16.77 -7.04 5.76
CA LEU A 448 -17.43 -8.17 6.43
C LEU A 448 -18.97 -8.17 6.34
N THR A 449 -19.52 -7.51 5.32
CA THR A 449 -20.95 -7.55 4.98
C THR A 449 -21.36 -8.93 4.47
N ASP A 450 -20.46 -9.65 3.82
CA ASP A 450 -20.65 -11.07 3.51
C ASP A 450 -20.19 -11.94 4.69
N ARG A 451 -21.13 -12.72 5.26
CA ARG A 451 -20.83 -13.60 6.41
C ARG A 451 -19.71 -14.60 6.11
N ARG A 452 -19.52 -15.03 4.86
CA ARG A 452 -18.46 -15.99 4.50
C ARG A 452 -17.06 -15.43 4.73
N ASP A 453 -16.88 -14.11 4.61
CA ASP A 453 -15.61 -13.46 4.92
C ASP A 453 -15.26 -13.61 6.41
N VAL A 454 -16.26 -13.47 7.28
CA VAL A 454 -16.14 -13.69 8.73
C VAL A 454 -15.79 -15.15 9.02
N GLU A 455 -16.51 -16.09 8.41
CA GLU A 455 -16.25 -17.53 8.61
C GLU A 455 -14.83 -17.93 8.17
N THR A 456 -14.32 -17.38 7.06
CA THR A 456 -12.93 -17.61 6.61
C THR A 456 -11.92 -17.07 7.61
N LEU A 457 -12.13 -15.88 8.18
CA LEU A 457 -11.27 -15.33 9.24
C LEU A 457 -11.30 -16.19 10.51
N ILE A 458 -12.47 -16.69 10.92
CA ILE A 458 -12.60 -17.62 12.07
C ILE A 458 -11.82 -18.92 11.81
N LYS A 459 -11.90 -19.48 10.59
CA LYS A 459 -11.06 -20.63 10.21
C LYS A 459 -9.56 -20.29 10.25
N GLY A 460 -9.17 -19.10 9.81
CA GLY A 460 -7.80 -18.59 9.92
C GLY A 460 -7.32 -18.49 11.38
N ILE A 461 -8.18 -18.06 12.31
CA ILE A 461 -7.90 -18.12 13.76
C ILE A 461 -7.74 -19.57 14.21
N GLY A 462 -8.54 -20.50 13.68
CA GLY A 462 -8.37 -21.95 13.88
C GLY A 462 -6.96 -22.43 13.51
N LEU A 463 -6.43 -22.02 12.36
CA LEU A 463 -5.06 -22.33 11.95
C LEU A 463 -4.01 -21.78 12.93
N VAL A 464 -4.23 -20.60 13.53
CA VAL A 464 -3.37 -20.07 14.60
C VAL A 464 -3.43 -20.94 15.85
N LYS A 465 -4.63 -21.39 16.26
CA LYS A 465 -4.80 -22.29 17.41
C LYS A 465 -4.06 -23.61 17.18
N ASP A 466 -4.16 -24.16 15.98
CA ASP A 466 -3.49 -25.41 15.62
C ASP A 466 -1.97 -25.25 15.61
N LEU A 467 -1.46 -24.12 15.09
CA LEU A 467 -0.04 -23.77 15.14
C LEU A 467 0.49 -23.72 16.59
N LEU A 468 -0.20 -23.01 17.48
CA LEU A 468 0.19 -22.88 18.89
C LEU A 468 0.14 -24.22 19.63
N ARG A 469 -0.86 -25.05 19.37
CA ARG A 469 -1.04 -26.36 20.02
C ARG A 469 -0.03 -27.40 19.53
N SER A 470 0.23 -27.44 18.23
CA SER A 470 1.07 -28.47 17.62
C SER A 470 2.57 -28.18 17.72
N ASN A 471 2.97 -26.91 17.81
CA ASN A 471 4.37 -26.52 17.79
C ASN A 471 5.03 -26.61 19.20
N PRO A 472 5.98 -27.55 19.43
CA PRO A 472 6.64 -27.70 20.72
C PRO A 472 7.51 -26.50 21.11
N ARG A 473 8.09 -25.78 20.13
CA ARG A 473 8.91 -24.59 20.39
C ARG A 473 8.07 -23.45 20.96
N LEU A 474 6.83 -23.28 20.49
CA LEU A 474 5.89 -22.28 21.02
C LEU A 474 5.32 -22.68 22.39
N ARG A 475 5.03 -23.97 22.61
CA ARG A 475 4.62 -24.46 23.93
C ARG A 475 5.70 -24.23 24.99
N ALA A 476 6.97 -24.35 24.64
CA ALA A 476 8.08 -24.05 25.54
C ALA A 476 8.14 -22.58 25.97
N LEU A 477 7.55 -21.67 25.18
CA LEU A 477 7.42 -20.23 25.48
C LEU A 477 6.10 -19.89 26.20
N ASN A 478 5.31 -20.90 26.59
CA ASN A 478 3.94 -20.74 27.06
C ASN A 478 3.10 -19.85 26.14
N ALA A 479 3.32 -19.97 24.82
CA ALA A 479 2.62 -19.16 23.84
C ALA A 479 1.13 -19.49 23.86
N THR A 480 0.29 -18.48 24.12
CA THR A 480 -1.16 -18.64 24.23
C THR A 480 -1.88 -17.59 23.40
N LEU A 481 -2.96 -18.02 22.75
CA LEU A 481 -3.85 -17.09 22.06
C LEU A 481 -4.63 -16.30 23.12
N ARG A 482 -4.64 -14.98 22.97
CA ARG A 482 -5.38 -14.07 23.86
C ARG A 482 -6.86 -14.12 23.50
N ALA A 483 -7.53 -15.11 24.07
CA ALA A 483 -8.98 -15.23 24.08
C ALA A 483 -9.50 -14.74 25.45
N SER A 484 -9.45 -13.42 25.66
CA SER A 484 -9.94 -12.82 26.90
C SER A 484 -11.42 -12.47 26.78
N SER A 485 -12.23 -12.80 27.79
CA SER A 485 -13.62 -12.32 27.87
C SER A 485 -13.75 -10.79 28.02
N LEU A 486 -12.64 -10.06 28.00
CA LEU A 486 -12.56 -8.62 28.22
C LEU A 486 -12.69 -7.76 26.95
N ILE A 487 -12.96 -8.34 25.78
CA ILE A 487 -13.19 -7.52 24.58
C ILE A 487 -14.55 -6.80 24.74
N PRO A 488 -14.58 -5.45 24.75
CA PRO A 488 -15.81 -4.72 24.98
C PRO A 488 -16.88 -5.05 23.95
N GLY A 489 -18.05 -5.49 24.42
CA GLY A 489 -19.18 -5.93 23.59
C GLY A 489 -19.23 -7.43 23.29
N CYS A 490 -18.18 -8.19 23.63
CA CYS A 490 -18.13 -9.63 23.41
C CYS A 490 -18.29 -10.48 24.69
N GLU A 491 -18.51 -9.84 25.85
CA GLU A 491 -18.51 -10.47 27.18
C GLU A 491 -19.65 -11.49 27.38
N SER A 492 -20.74 -11.31 26.64
CA SER A 492 -21.90 -12.20 26.70
C SER A 492 -21.71 -13.54 25.96
N HIS A 493 -20.66 -13.64 25.13
CA HIS A 493 -20.36 -14.85 24.37
C HIS A 493 -19.42 -15.77 25.16
N PRO A 494 -19.70 -17.08 25.24
CA PRO A 494 -18.77 -18.03 25.85
C PRO A 494 -17.40 -17.96 25.18
N VAL A 495 -16.34 -17.81 25.96
CA VAL A 495 -14.96 -17.75 25.46
C VAL A 495 -14.65 -18.97 24.60
N ASP A 496 -13.96 -18.71 23.49
CA ASP A 496 -13.60 -19.71 22.47
C ASP A 496 -14.78 -20.35 21.70
N SER A 497 -16.02 -19.88 21.91
CA SER A 497 -17.15 -20.28 21.07
C SER A 497 -17.10 -19.63 19.68
N HIS A 498 -17.82 -20.20 18.72
CA HIS A 498 -18.00 -19.58 17.40
C HIS A 498 -18.55 -18.15 17.51
N SER A 499 -19.58 -17.94 18.36
CA SER A 499 -20.19 -16.62 18.57
C SER A 499 -19.21 -15.59 19.15
N TYR A 500 -18.29 -16.03 20.01
CA TYR A 500 -17.21 -15.18 20.53
C TYR A 500 -16.24 -14.79 19.41
N TRP A 501 -15.83 -15.73 18.56
CA TRP A 501 -14.92 -15.44 17.45
C TRP A 501 -15.56 -14.57 16.36
N GLU A 502 -16.86 -14.70 16.11
CA GLU A 502 -17.59 -13.75 15.25
C GLU A 502 -17.55 -12.34 15.85
N CYS A 503 -17.82 -12.18 17.14
CA CYS A 503 -17.71 -10.88 17.82
C CYS A 503 -16.28 -10.33 17.80
N TYR A 504 -15.27 -11.17 18.08
CA TYR A 504 -13.85 -10.85 18.01
C TYR A 504 -13.49 -10.30 16.63
N VAL A 505 -13.87 -11.01 15.56
CA VAL A 505 -13.55 -10.64 14.19
C VAL A 505 -14.15 -9.29 13.85
N ARG A 506 -15.43 -9.06 14.14
CA ARG A 506 -16.10 -7.79 13.83
C ARG A 506 -15.59 -6.62 14.68
N THR A 507 -15.09 -6.90 15.88
CA THR A 507 -14.59 -5.85 16.79
C THR A 507 -13.16 -5.44 16.48
N LEU A 508 -12.27 -6.41 16.26
CA LEU A 508 -10.82 -6.19 16.15
C LEU A 508 -10.30 -6.21 14.71
N SER A 509 -11.19 -6.22 13.71
CA SER A 509 -10.80 -6.16 12.30
C SER A 509 -10.18 -4.81 11.93
N VAL A 510 -9.06 -4.87 11.23
CA VAL A 510 -8.33 -3.71 10.70
C VAL A 510 -7.97 -3.94 9.23
N THR A 511 -7.93 -2.85 8.46
CA THR A 511 -7.42 -2.87 7.08
C THR A 511 -5.97 -3.34 7.05
N SER A 512 -5.60 -4.07 5.99
CA SER A 512 -4.21 -4.39 5.67
C SER A 512 -3.63 -3.43 4.63
N TYR A 513 -4.28 -2.28 4.37
CA TYR A 513 -3.71 -1.18 3.59
C TYR A 513 -3.53 -1.49 2.10
N HIS A 514 -4.41 -2.31 1.51
CA HIS A 514 -4.32 -2.84 0.15
C HIS A 514 -5.59 -2.57 -0.72
N PRO A 515 -6.13 -1.34 -0.80
CA PRO A 515 -7.30 -1.09 -1.63
C PRO A 515 -6.99 -1.27 -3.13
N VAL A 516 -7.90 -1.91 -3.86
CA VAL A 516 -7.82 -2.16 -5.31
C VAL A 516 -9.21 -2.05 -5.99
N GLY A 517 -9.21 -2.08 -7.32
CA GLY A 517 -10.38 -2.47 -8.13
C GLY A 517 -11.40 -1.39 -8.46
N THR A 518 -11.18 -0.17 -8.01
CA THR A 518 -12.07 0.98 -8.23
C THR A 518 -12.13 1.49 -9.67
N CYS A 519 -11.18 1.07 -10.51
CA CYS A 519 -11.16 1.30 -11.96
C CYS A 519 -10.86 -0.01 -12.70
N ALA A 520 -11.47 -1.12 -12.26
CA ALA A 520 -11.11 -2.47 -12.69
C ALA A 520 -11.07 -2.69 -14.22
N MET A 521 -10.08 -3.46 -14.68
CA MET A 521 -10.01 -4.02 -16.03
C MET A 521 -11.29 -4.78 -16.37
N GLY A 522 -11.69 -4.71 -17.64
CA GLY A 522 -12.93 -5.30 -18.12
C GLY A 522 -14.17 -4.44 -17.83
N THR A 523 -14.13 -3.57 -16.82
CA THR A 523 -15.25 -2.68 -16.48
C THR A 523 -14.96 -1.22 -16.84
N VAL A 524 -13.89 -0.63 -16.29
CA VAL A 524 -13.54 0.79 -16.47
C VAL A 524 -12.41 0.96 -17.47
N VAL A 525 -11.40 0.09 -17.42
CA VAL A 525 -10.30 0.06 -18.38
C VAL A 525 -10.32 -1.23 -19.21
N ASP A 526 -9.67 -1.21 -20.37
CA ASP A 526 -9.44 -2.42 -21.16
C ASP A 526 -8.20 -3.21 -20.67
N SER A 527 -7.82 -4.28 -21.38
CA SER A 527 -6.67 -5.12 -21.04
C SER A 527 -5.31 -4.43 -21.20
N HIS A 528 -5.27 -3.30 -21.90
CA HIS A 528 -4.11 -2.43 -22.07
C HIS A 528 -4.14 -1.22 -21.11
N LEU A 529 -5.07 -1.23 -20.16
CA LEU A 529 -5.26 -0.22 -19.13
C LEU A 529 -5.70 1.15 -19.69
N GLN A 530 -6.25 1.20 -20.89
CA GLN A 530 -6.87 2.39 -21.44
C GLN A 530 -8.28 2.57 -20.86
N VAL A 531 -8.63 3.79 -20.46
CA VAL A 531 -9.99 4.11 -19.99
C VAL A 531 -10.99 3.96 -21.13
N LYS A 532 -12.02 3.15 -20.90
CA LYS A 532 -13.05 2.88 -21.91
C LYS A 532 -13.87 4.14 -22.22
N GLY A 533 -14.17 4.33 -23.50
CA GLY A 533 -14.97 5.47 -23.99
C GLY A 533 -14.18 6.73 -24.31
N VAL A 534 -12.88 6.77 -23.98
CA VAL A 534 -12.00 7.90 -24.27
C VAL A 534 -10.68 7.46 -24.93
N GLN A 535 -9.98 8.40 -25.56
CA GLN A 535 -8.70 8.20 -26.19
C GLN A 535 -7.58 8.85 -25.38
N ASN A 536 -6.39 8.24 -25.42
CA ASN A 536 -5.15 8.75 -24.80
C ASN A 536 -5.22 8.97 -23.27
N LEU A 537 -6.13 8.28 -22.58
CA LEU A 537 -6.18 8.24 -21.12
C LEU A 537 -6.02 6.81 -20.62
N TYR A 538 -5.06 6.60 -19.72
CA TYR A 538 -4.72 5.29 -19.16
C TYR A 538 -4.63 5.35 -17.63
N ILE A 539 -4.69 4.18 -16.98
CA ILE A 539 -4.52 4.06 -15.52
C ILE A 539 -3.46 3.01 -15.20
N GLY A 540 -2.41 3.38 -14.47
CA GLY A 540 -1.26 2.54 -14.19
C GLY A 540 -1.09 2.15 -12.73
N ASP A 541 -2.18 1.95 -11.97
CA ASP A 541 -2.13 1.70 -10.53
C ASP A 541 -3.07 0.59 -10.04
N ALA A 542 -3.13 0.36 -8.73
CA ALA A 542 -3.91 -0.72 -8.10
C ALA A 542 -5.43 -0.63 -8.33
N SER A 543 -5.98 0.51 -8.75
CA SER A 543 -7.40 0.64 -9.09
C SER A 543 -7.82 -0.31 -10.22
N VAL A 544 -6.89 -0.75 -11.08
CA VAL A 544 -7.22 -1.51 -12.29
C VAL A 544 -7.43 -3.01 -12.05
N PHE A 545 -7.17 -3.53 -10.84
CA PHE A 545 -7.24 -4.97 -10.58
C PHE A 545 -8.69 -5.47 -10.46
N PRO A 546 -9.12 -6.45 -11.27
CA PRO A 546 -10.47 -7.00 -11.17
C PRO A 546 -10.76 -7.66 -9.81
N THR A 547 -9.79 -8.42 -9.30
CA THR A 547 -9.88 -9.19 -8.04
C THR A 547 -8.60 -8.99 -7.20
N MET A 548 -8.69 -9.31 -5.91
CA MET A 548 -7.53 -9.28 -5.01
C MET A 548 -6.52 -10.38 -5.38
N PRO A 549 -5.21 -10.11 -5.32
CA PRO A 549 -4.20 -11.16 -5.38
C PRO A 549 -4.03 -11.84 -4.02
N SER A 550 -3.51 -13.06 -4.03
CA SER A 550 -3.04 -13.80 -2.86
C SER A 550 -1.70 -13.24 -2.31
N ALA A 551 -1.59 -11.92 -2.16
CA ALA A 551 -0.38 -11.22 -1.74
C ALA A 551 -0.64 -9.74 -1.41
N ASN A 552 0.32 -9.10 -0.76
CA ASN A 552 0.38 -7.64 -0.69
C ASN A 552 0.40 -7.03 -2.11
N THR A 553 -0.26 -5.89 -2.30
CA THR A 553 -0.57 -5.38 -3.66
C THR A 553 0.57 -4.65 -4.36
N GLN A 554 1.71 -4.44 -3.69
CA GLN A 554 2.82 -3.64 -4.24
C GLN A 554 3.41 -4.28 -5.51
N ALA A 555 3.72 -5.58 -5.50
CA ALA A 555 4.33 -6.24 -6.64
C ALA A 555 3.43 -6.16 -7.88
N LEU A 556 2.12 -6.38 -7.71
CA LEU A 556 1.15 -6.31 -8.80
C LEU A 556 0.97 -4.88 -9.31
N THR A 557 1.04 -3.87 -8.42
CA THR A 557 0.99 -2.44 -8.80
C THR A 557 2.21 -2.03 -9.62
N ILE A 558 3.39 -2.52 -9.24
CA ILE A 558 4.63 -2.35 -10.01
C ILE A 558 4.47 -2.99 -11.40
N LEU A 559 3.93 -4.21 -11.46
CA LEU A 559 3.70 -4.91 -12.73
C LEU A 559 2.75 -4.12 -13.65
N ALA A 560 1.70 -3.50 -13.11
CA ALA A 560 0.79 -2.67 -13.89
C ALA A 560 1.50 -1.46 -14.52
N GLY A 561 2.32 -0.75 -13.73
CA GLY A 561 3.16 0.34 -14.25
C GLY A 561 4.11 -0.12 -15.35
N HIS A 562 4.77 -1.26 -15.15
CA HIS A 562 5.68 -1.86 -16.14
C HIS A 562 4.96 -2.21 -17.45
N LYS A 563 3.84 -2.95 -17.38
CA LYS A 563 3.08 -3.35 -18.57
C LYS A 563 2.55 -2.13 -19.33
N LEU A 564 2.04 -1.12 -18.63
CA LEU A 564 1.56 0.10 -19.28
C LEU A 564 2.72 0.87 -19.95
N GLY A 565 3.86 1.04 -19.28
CA GLY A 565 5.03 1.70 -19.86
C GLY A 565 5.50 1.03 -21.14
N ARG A 566 5.55 -0.31 -21.17
CA ARG A 566 5.86 -1.08 -22.39
C ARG A 566 4.82 -0.89 -23.49
N HIS A 567 3.53 -0.90 -23.14
CA HIS A 567 2.47 -0.69 -24.11
C HIS A 567 2.54 0.71 -24.75
N LEU A 568 2.77 1.76 -23.96
CA LEU A 568 2.90 3.13 -24.46
C LEU A 568 4.11 3.28 -25.40
N LYS A 569 5.26 2.66 -25.05
CA LYS A 569 6.42 2.58 -25.96
C LYS A 569 6.07 1.92 -27.28
N TYR A 570 5.34 0.81 -27.24
CA TYR A 570 4.88 0.11 -28.44
C TYR A 570 3.95 0.99 -29.29
N LEU A 571 2.96 1.64 -28.69
CA LEU A 571 2.04 2.53 -29.42
C LEU A 571 2.78 3.69 -30.10
N ALA A 572 3.73 4.29 -29.39
CA ALA A 572 4.51 5.39 -29.93
C ALA A 572 5.46 4.93 -31.06
N TYR A 573 6.03 3.73 -30.96
CA TYR A 573 6.77 3.10 -32.06
C TYR A 573 5.85 2.83 -33.27
N ALA A 574 4.70 2.20 -33.05
CA ALA A 574 3.75 1.89 -34.12
C ALA A 574 3.29 3.16 -34.86
N ARG A 575 3.03 4.26 -34.15
CA ARG A 575 2.71 5.59 -34.74
C ARG A 575 3.87 6.15 -35.57
N SER A 576 5.11 5.93 -35.17
CA SER A 576 6.30 6.40 -35.92
C SER A 576 6.55 5.63 -37.22
N VAL A 577 6.18 4.36 -37.27
CA VAL A 577 6.36 3.50 -38.46
C VAL A 577 5.20 3.60 -39.45
N SER A 578 4.01 4.02 -38.99
CA SER A 578 2.78 4.03 -39.81
C SER A 578 2.58 5.27 -40.71
N CYS A 579 3.65 5.99 -41.09
CA CYS A 579 3.61 6.97 -42.19
C CYS A 579 4.98 7.05 -42.92
N PRO A 580 4.99 6.92 -44.26
CA PRO A 580 4.41 7.95 -45.12
C PRO A 580 3.25 7.44 -45.99
N ARG A 581 2.09 8.10 -45.87
CA ARG A 581 1.11 8.22 -46.96
C ARG A 581 1.72 9.05 -48.10
N ARG A 582 2.64 8.45 -48.86
CA ARG A 582 3.07 8.87 -50.18
C ARG A 582 3.74 7.69 -50.87
N PHE A 583 2.98 6.64 -51.15
CA PHE A 583 3.15 5.76 -52.31
C PHE A 583 1.88 4.90 -52.38
N ILE A 584 0.87 5.43 -53.05
CA ILE A 584 -0.15 4.56 -53.67
C ILE A 584 0.62 3.82 -54.77
N TRP A 585 0.60 2.49 -54.69
CA TRP A 585 0.72 1.46 -55.73
C TRP A 585 1.56 0.27 -55.21
N SER A 586 0.84 -0.83 -54.98
CA SER A 586 1.28 -2.24 -54.88
C SER A 586 2.38 -2.62 -53.88
N ALA A 587 2.00 -3.30 -52.79
CA ALA A 587 2.58 -4.59 -52.40
C ALA A 587 1.86 -5.19 -51.18
N GLN A 588 1.36 -6.42 -51.34
CA GLN A 588 1.10 -7.36 -50.25
C GLN A 588 2.39 -7.62 -49.45
N CYS A 589 2.30 -7.69 -48.11
CA CYS A 589 3.19 -8.37 -47.15
C CYS A 589 2.86 -7.82 -45.74
N CYS A 590 2.73 -8.56 -44.64
CA CYS A 590 2.69 -9.98 -44.31
C CYS A 590 1.91 -10.09 -42.99
N LEU A 591 0.97 -11.04 -42.92
CA LEU A 591 0.46 -11.63 -41.69
C LEU A 591 1.37 -12.83 -41.39
N LEU A 592 2.01 -12.84 -40.22
CA LEU A 592 2.63 -14.01 -39.55
C LEU A 592 2.52 -13.66 -38.05
N GLU A 593 1.67 -14.27 -37.22
CA GLU A 593 1.68 -15.68 -36.79
C GLU A 593 3.10 -16.20 -36.55
N ASP A 594 3.59 -15.96 -35.33
CA ASP A 594 4.19 -16.97 -34.44
C ASP A 594 4.15 -16.47 -32.98
#